data_AF-A0A1G0KQE8-F1
#
_entry.id   AF-A0A1G0KQE8-F1
#
_cell.length_a   1.000
_cell.length_b   1.000
_cell.length_c   1.000
_cell.angle_alpha   90.00
_cell.angle_beta   90.00
_cell.angle_gamma   90.00
#
_symmetry.space_group_name_H-M   'P 1'
#
loop_
_entity.id
_entity.type
_entity.pdbx_description
1 polymer ?
#
loop_
_entity_poly.entity_id
_entity_poly.type
_entity_poly.pdbx_seq_one_letter_code
_entity_poly.pdbx_strand_id
1 'polypeptide(L)' 'MVLGNPENIHRRSNEQSLLKDIAYFEARLEEMGYNGDCAYERAIVKTFARLVEERRDSLAGLRASIAA' A
#
# COMPACT_ATOMS: atom_id res chain seq x y z
N MET A 1 23.24 -22.12 -9.26
CA MET A 1 21.83 -21.69 -9.33
C MET A 1 21.40 -21.38 -7.91
N VAL A 2 21.41 -20.09 -7.52
CA VAL A 2 21.06 -19.71 -6.14
C VAL A 2 19.55 -19.83 -6.00
N LEU A 3 19.08 -20.92 -5.41
CA LEU A 3 17.70 -21.04 -4.97
C LEU A 3 17.51 -20.02 -3.85
N GLY A 4 17.00 -18.84 -4.20
CA GLY A 4 16.60 -17.84 -3.23
C GLY A 4 15.67 -18.51 -2.22
N ASN A 5 16.03 -18.41 -0.94
CA ASN A 5 15.25 -19.00 0.16
C ASN A 5 13.75 -18.68 -0.05
N PRO A 6 12.85 -19.67 -0.14
CA PRO A 6 11.44 -19.44 -0.48
C PRO A 6 10.79 -18.36 0.38
N GLU A 7 11.16 -18.26 1.65
CA GLU A 7 10.68 -17.21 2.55
C GLU A 7 11.01 -15.79 2.05
N ASN A 8 12.20 -15.59 1.47
CA ASN A 8 12.64 -14.31 0.92
C ASN A 8 11.89 -13.96 -0.39
N ILE A 9 11.55 -14.97 -1.20
CA ILE A 9 10.75 -14.78 -2.42
C ILE A 9 9.33 -14.34 -2.06
N HIS A 10 8.67 -15.04 -1.13
CA HIS A 10 7.32 -14.67 -0.67
C HIS A 10 7.33 -13.28 -0.01
N ARG A 11 8.34 -12.98 0.80
CA ARG A 11 8.47 -11.67 1.44
C ARG A 11 8.61 -10.52 0.44
N ARG A 12 9.49 -10.65 -0.56
CA ARG A 12 9.65 -9.64 -1.62
C ARG A 12 8.39 -9.49 -2.46
N SER A 13 7.68 -10.59 -2.73
CA SER A 13 6.39 -10.56 -3.40
C SER A 13 5.35 -9.77 -2.58
N ASN A 14 5.29 -10.00 -1.27
CA ASN A 14 4.38 -9.30 -0.36
C ASN A 14 4.72 -7.80 -0.28
N GLU A 15 6.00 -7.44 -0.15
CA GLU A 15 6.44 -6.03 -0.19
C GLU A 15 6.05 -5.35 -1.51
N GLN A 16 6.30 -6.00 -2.65
CA GLN A 16 5.92 -5.47 -3.95
C GLN A 16 4.40 -5.32 -4.10
N SER A 17 3.61 -6.24 -3.53
CA SER A 17 2.15 -6.13 -3.54
C SER A 17 1.68 -4.91 -2.74
N LEU A 18 2.22 -4.71 -1.53
CA LEU A 18 1.89 -3.54 -0.70
C LEU A 18 2.24 -2.22 -1.41
N LEU A 19 3.40 -2.16 -2.05
CA LEU A 19 3.82 -0.97 -2.81
C LEU A 19 2.91 -0.69 -4.01
N LYS A 20 2.49 -1.74 -4.74
CA LYS A 20 1.53 -1.59 -5.85
C LYS A 20 0.17 -1.10 -5.37
N ASP A 21 -0.33 -1.65 -4.26
CA ASP A 21 -1.60 -1.23 -3.66
C ASP A 21 -1.54 0.24 -3.25
N ILE A 22 -0.47 0.66 -2.57
CA ILE A 22 -0.25 2.06 -2.17
C ILE A 22 -0.26 2.97 -3.40
N ALA A 23 0.55 2.65 -4.42
CA ALA A 23 0.63 3.45 -5.64
C ALA A 23 -0.72 3.56 -6.37
N TYR A 24 -1.50 2.48 -6.40
CA TYR A 24 -2.84 2.49 -6.99
C TYR A 24 -3.79 3.44 -6.24
N PHE A 25 -3.86 3.35 -4.91
CA PHE A 25 -4.75 4.20 -4.12
C PHE A 25 -4.32 5.67 -4.15
N GLU A 26 -3.01 5.94 -4.14
CA GLU A 26 -2.47 7.30 -4.27
C GLU A 26 -2.81 7.93 -5.63
N ALA A 27 -2.63 7.19 -6.73
CA ALA A 27 -3.02 7.65 -8.05
C ALA A 27 -4.53 7.94 -8.12
N ARG A 28 -5.35 7.08 -7.50
CA ARG A 28 -6.81 7.27 -7.48
C ARG A 28 -7.23 8.49 -6.65
N LEU A 29 -6.51 8.80 -5.58
CA LEU A 29 -6.71 10.00 -4.78
C LEU A 29 -6.31 11.27 -5.54
N GLU A 30 -5.22 11.21 -6.29
CA GLU A 30 -4.75 12.30 -7.14
C GLU A 30 -5.78 12.63 -8.24
N GLU A 31 -6.34 11.61 -8.90
CA GLU A 31 -7.42 11.78 -9.89
C GLU A 31 -8.68 12.45 -9.31
N MET A 32 -8.95 12.24 -8.02
CA MET A 32 -10.13 12.80 -7.32
C MET A 32 -9.84 14.16 -6.64
N GLY A 33 -8.63 14.71 -6.79
CA GLY A 33 -8.25 15.99 -6.21
C GLY A 33 -8.19 16.02 -4.68
N TYR A 34 -8.03 14.87 -4.02
CA TYR A 34 -7.88 14.68 -2.57
C TYR A 34 -9.01 15.22 -1.66
N ASN A 35 -9.99 15.96 -2.19
CA ASN A 35 -11.06 16.58 -1.40
C ASN A 35 -12.45 16.14 -1.83
N GLY A 36 -12.65 15.66 -3.06
CA GLY A 36 -13.93 15.19 -3.58
C GLY A 36 -15.02 16.28 -3.65
N ASP A 37 -15.54 16.55 -4.83
CA ASP A 37 -16.48 17.65 -5.05
C ASP A 37 -17.88 17.35 -4.48
N CYS A 38 -18.26 16.07 -4.42
CA CYS A 38 -19.50 15.62 -3.79
C CYS A 38 -19.30 14.70 -2.56
N ALA A 39 -20.39 14.45 -1.82
CA ALA A 39 -20.36 13.61 -0.61
C ALA A 39 -19.89 12.17 -0.89
N TYR A 40 -20.21 11.65 -2.08
CA TYR A 40 -19.76 10.34 -2.54
C TYR A 40 -18.24 10.32 -2.76
N GLU A 41 -17.70 11.31 -3.46
CA GLU A 41 -16.26 11.41 -3.70
C GLU A 41 -15.48 11.63 -2.40
N ARG A 42 -16.02 12.44 -1.47
CA ARG A 42 -15.45 12.58 -0.12
C ARG A 42 -15.36 11.25 0.63
N ALA A 43 -16.42 10.44 0.55
CA ALA A 43 -16.42 9.12 1.17
C ALA A 43 -15.38 8.19 0.53
N ILE A 44 -15.22 8.26 -0.79
CA ILE A 44 -14.22 7.49 -1.52
C ILE A 44 -12.80 7.94 -1.15
N VAL A 45 -12.53 9.24 -1.20
CA VAL A 45 -11.24 9.83 -0.80
C VAL A 45 -10.86 9.39 0.61
N LYS A 46 -11.79 9.49 1.57
CA LYS A 46 -11.54 9.04 2.95
C LYS A 46 -11.24 7.55 3.03
N THR A 47 -11.91 6.74 2.22
CA THR A 47 -11.69 5.29 2.16
C THR A 47 -10.32 4.96 1.60
N PHE A 48 -9.92 5.57 0.48
CA PHE A 48 -8.60 5.34 -0.11
C PHE A 48 -7.48 5.87 0.77
N ALA A 49 -7.63 7.04 1.40
CA ALA A 49 -6.64 7.56 2.34
C ALA A 49 -6.40 6.57 3.49
N ARG A 50 -7.47 6.03 4.08
CA ARG A 50 -7.37 5.01 5.12
C ARG A 50 -6.66 3.74 4.62
N LEU A 51 -6.99 3.28 3.41
CA LEU A 51 -6.35 2.09 2.82
C LEU A 51 -4.84 2.31 2.61
N VAL A 52 -4.44 3.51 2.17
CA VAL A 52 -3.02 3.88 2.05
C VAL A 52 -2.30 3.79 3.40
N GLU A 53 -2.90 4.35 4.46
CA GLU A 53 -2.34 4.28 5.81
C GLU A 53 -2.18 2.83 6.28
N GLU A 54 -3.22 2.00 6.17
CA GLU A 54 -3.17 0.59 6.58
C GLU A 54 -2.09 -0.21 5.82
N ARG A 55 -1.89 0.05 4.53
CA ARG A 55 -0.84 -0.61 3.74
C ARG A 55 0.56 -0.10 4.08
N ARG A 56 0.71 1.19 4.38
CA ARG A 56 1.98 1.77 4.85
C ARG A 56 2.37 1.19 6.20
N ASP A 57 1.43 1.01 7.12
CA ASP A 57 1.66 0.37 8.40
C ASP A 57 2.08 -1.10 8.22
N SER A 58 1.39 -1.82 7.34
CA SER A 58 1.75 -3.21 6.99
C SER A 58 3.15 -3.31 6.40
N LEU A 59 3.52 -2.36 5.53
CA LEU A 59 4.86 -2.28 4.93
C LEU A 59 5.92 -1.94 5.98
N ALA A 60 5.63 -1.02 6.90
CA ALA A 60 6.50 -0.67 8.01
C ALA A 60 6.73 -1.87 8.94
N GLY A 61 5.70 -2.62 9.29
CA GLY A 61 5.82 -3.87 10.05
C GLY A 61 6.62 -4.94 9.32
N LEU A 62 6.37 -5.11 8.01
CA LEU A 62 7.14 -6.03 7.17
C LEU A 62 8.62 -5.63 7.10
N ARG A 63 8.94 -4.34 7.13
CA ARG A 63 10.32 -3.83 7.12
C ARG A 63 11.00 -3.85 8.49
N ALA A 64 10.26 -3.57 9.55
CA ALA A 64 10.76 -3.64 10.93
C ALA A 64 11.15 -5.08 11.30
N SER A 65 10.39 -6.07 10.84
CA SER A 65 10.75 -7.49 10.97
C SER A 65 11.98 -7.92 10.16
N ILE A 66 12.59 -7.02 9.38
CA ILE A 66 13.87 -7.23 8.68
C ILE A 66 15.05 -6.69 9.49
N ALA A 67 14.81 -5.64 10.29
CA ALA A 67 15.85 -4.92 11.02
C ALA A 67 16.08 -5.45 12.45
N ALA A 68 15.17 -6.28 12.95
CA ALA A 68 15.30 -7.03 14.21
C ALA A 68 15.97 -8.39 13.96
#